data_AF-A0A450TIX9-F1
#
_entry.id   AF-A0A450TIX9-F1
#
_cell.length_a   1.000
_cell.length_b   1.000
_cell.length_c   1.000
_cell.angle_alpha   90.00
_cell.angle_beta   90.00
_cell.angle_gamma   90.00
#
_symmetry.space_group_name_H-M   'P 1'
#
loop_
_entity.id
_entity.type
_entity.pdbx_description
1 polymer ?
#
loop_
_entity_poly.entity_id
_entity_poly.type
_entity_poly.pdbx_seq_one_letter_code
_entity_poly.pdbx_strand_id
1 'polypeptide(L)' 'MLYERIGIDPRVMFGKPVIKGMRITVELIRRKISEGMTNEEILRHHPHLTIEDIHAAAIFAT' A
#
# COMPACT_ATOMS: atom_id res chain seq x y z
N MET A 1 12.13 3.64 -8.19
CA MET A 1 10.98 4.55 -8.50
C MET A 1 9.75 4.11 -7.70
N LEU A 2 8.81 4.99 -7.33
CA LEU A 2 7.62 4.60 -6.52
C LEU A 2 6.82 3.44 -7.14
N TYR A 3 6.76 3.36 -8.48
CA TYR A 3 6.12 2.26 -9.21
C TYR A 3 6.73 0.88 -8.96
N GLU A 4 7.97 0.77 -8.46
CA GLU A 4 8.62 -0.51 -8.17
C GLU A 4 8.14 -1.17 -6.87
N ARG A 5 7.42 -0.40 -6.03
CA ARG A 5 6.91 -0.85 -4.72
C ARG A 5 5.54 -1.53 -4.80
N ILE A 6 4.82 -1.38 -5.91
CA ILE A 6 3.53 -2.02 -6.11
C ILE A 6 3.70 -3.27 -6.98
N GLY A 7 3.18 -4.40 -6.51
CA GLY A 7 3.12 -5.66 -7.24
C GLY A 7 1.70 -6.02 -7.63
N ILE A 8 1.55 -6.61 -8.82
CA ILE A 8 0.30 -7.22 -9.29
C ILE A 8 0.64 -8.64 -9.74
N ASP A 9 0.12 -9.64 -9.02
CA ASP A 9 0.24 -11.06 -9.38
C ASP A 9 -1.13 -11.72 -9.19
N PRO A 10 -1.73 -12.34 -10.24
CA PRO A 10 -3.02 -13.03 -10.12
C PRO A 10 -3.08 -14.08 -8.99
N ARG A 11 -1.93 -14.64 -8.59
CA ARG A 11 -1.80 -15.64 -7.52
C ARG A 11 -1.76 -15.01 -6.12
N VAL A 12 -1.57 -13.69 -6.03
CA VAL A 12 -1.49 -12.94 -4.77
C VAL A 12 -2.71 -12.03 -4.67
N MET A 13 -3.52 -12.20 -3.62
CA MET A 13 -4.69 -11.35 -3.35
C MET A 13 -5.61 -11.16 -4.59
N PHE A 14 -5.78 -12.21 -5.39
CA PHE A 14 -6.61 -12.22 -6.60
C PHE A 14 -6.22 -11.16 -7.66
N GLY A 15 -4.93 -10.84 -7.77
CA GLY A 15 -4.46 -9.85 -8.74
C GLY A 15 -4.72 -8.40 -8.33
N LYS A 16 -5.18 -8.15 -7.11
CA LYS A 16 -5.24 -6.77 -6.58
C LYS A 16 -3.82 -6.19 -6.47
N PRO A 17 -3.63 -4.90 -6.78
CA PRO A 17 -2.37 -4.21 -6.48
C PRO A 17 -2.05 -4.27 -4.99
N VAL A 18 -0.84 -4.73 -4.66
CA VAL A 18 -0.33 -4.88 -3.29
C VAL A 18 1.04 -4.22 -3.15
N ILE A 19 1.42 -3.88 -1.92
CA ILE A 19 2.82 -3.57 -1.61
C ILE A 19 3.66 -4.83 -1.87
N LYS A 20 4.75 -4.68 -2.63
CA LYS A 20 5.58 -5.79 -3.12
C LYS A 20 6.19 -6.56 -1.94
N GLY A 21 6.07 -7.89 -1.98
CA GLY A 21 6.51 -8.77 -0.89
C GLY A 21 5.57 -8.81 0.31
N MET A 22 4.42 -8.13 0.24
CA MET A 22 3.43 -8.07 1.30
C MET A 22 2.05 -8.48 0.79
N ARG A 23 1.13 -8.80 1.71
CA ARG A 23 -0.29 -9.01 1.41
C ARG A 23 -1.15 -7.83 1.86
N ILE A 24 -0.62 -6.62 1.66
CA ILE A 24 -1.26 -5.34 1.98
C ILE A 24 -1.69 -4.70 0.65
N THR A 25 -2.99 -4.52 0.43
CA THR A 25 -3.50 -3.94 -0.81
C THR A 25 -3.33 -2.44 -0.86
N VAL A 26 -3.13 -1.89 -2.05
CA VAL A 26 -3.15 -0.43 -2.30
C VAL A 26 -4.47 0.16 -1.83
N GLU A 27 -5.57 -0.53 -2.08
CA GLU A 27 -6.92 -0.18 -1.63
C GLU A 27 -7.00 0.01 -0.10
N LEU A 28 -6.39 -0.89 0.69
CA LEU A 28 -6.39 -0.80 2.15
C LEU A 28 -5.67 0.48 2.63
N ILE A 29 -4.53 0.80 2.03
CA ILE A 29 -3.77 2.00 2.39
C ILE A 29 -4.56 3.26 2.00
N ARG A 30 -5.10 3.32 0.78
CA ARG A 30 -5.94 4.45 0.34
C ARG A 30 -7.17 4.63 1.22
N ARG A 31 -7.80 3.53 1.67
CA ARG A 31 -8.93 3.61 2.60
C ARG A 31 -8.52 4.24 3.94
N LYS A 32 -7.40 3.83 4.52
CA LYS A 32 -6.88 4.43 5.76
C LYS A 32 -6.60 5.92 5.61
N ILE A 33 -6.00 6.33 4.49
CA ILE A 33 -5.79 7.75 4.18
C ILE A 33 -7.14 8.49 4.07
N SER A 34 -8.13 7.90 3.39
CA SER A 34 -9.47 8.49 3.28
C SER A 34 -10.24 8.58 4.59
N GLU A 35 -9.93 7.70 5.55
CA GLU A 35 -10.45 7.74 6.93
C GLU A 35 -9.75 8.81 7.79
N GLY A 36 -8.78 9.54 7.23
CA GLY A 36 -8.04 10.62 7.91
C GLY A 36 -6.83 10.13 8.70
N MET A 37 -6.43 8.87 8.56
CA MET A 37 -5.29 8.30 9.29
C MET A 37 -3.97 8.92 8.78
N THR A 38 -3.11 9.36 9.70
CA THR A 38 -1.79 9.91 9.33
C THR A 38 -0.82 8.81 8.89
N ASN A 39 0.25 9.19 8.20
CA ASN A 39 1.28 8.24 7.81
C ASN A 39 1.89 7.51 9.02
N GLU A 40 2.13 8.22 10.13
CA GLU A 40 2.67 7.67 11.37
C GLU A 40 1.70 6.67 12.01
N GLU A 41 0.40 6.94 11.98
CA GLU A 41 -0.62 6.00 12.42
C GLU A 41 -0.64 4.74 11.55
N ILE A 42 -0.60 4.89 10.23
CA ILE A 42 -0.52 3.77 9.30
C ILE A 42 0.71 2.91 9.59
N LEU A 43 1.88 3.52 9.79
CA LEU A 43 3.13 2.82 10.14
C LEU A 43 3.05 2.14 11.51
N ARG A 44 2.40 2.73 12.51
CA ARG A 44 2.17 2.07 13.81
C ARG A 44 1.30 0.82 13.68
N HIS A 45 0.28 0.86 12.82
CA HIS A 45 -0.57 -0.30 12.55
C HIS A 45 0.08 -1.34 11.63
N HIS A 46 1.00 -0.91 10.77
CA HIS A 46 1.69 -1.74 9.78
C HIS A 46 3.20 -1.47 9.84
N PRO A 47 3.90 -1.94 10.88
CA PRO A 47 5.31 -1.60 11.13
C PRO A 47 6.29 -2.12 10.07
N HIS A 48 5.81 -2.97 9.16
CA HIS A 48 6.58 -3.48 8.03
C HIS A 48 6.52 -2.58 6.78
N LEU A 49 5.63 -1.59 6.77
CA LEU A 49 5.58 -0.59 5.70
C LEU A 49 6.70 0.43 5.90
N THR A 50 7.15 1.00 4.79
CA THR A 50 7.91 2.25 4.80
C THR A 50 7.04 3.41 4.35
N ILE A 51 7.50 4.64 4.61
CA ILE A 51 6.79 5.85 4.17
C ILE A 51 6.65 5.88 2.63
N GLU A 52 7.64 5.35 1.92
CA GLU A 52 7.61 5.24 0.47
C GLU A 52 6.57 4.23 -0.04
N ASP A 53 6.24 3.19 0.73
CA ASP A 53 5.15 2.27 0.39
C ASP A 53 3.79 2.97 0.48
N ILE A 54 3.60 3.79 1.52
CA ILE A 54 2.38 4.59 1.70
C ILE A 54 2.24 5.59 0.56
N HIS A 55 3.31 6.33 0.25
CA HIS A 55 3.30 7.27 -0.87
C HIS A 55 3.07 6.55 -2.21
N ALA A 56 3.67 5.38 -2.43
CA ALA A 56 3.47 4.60 -3.65
C ALA A 56 2.01 4.19 -3.81
N ALA A 57 1.37 3.70 -2.73
CA ALA A 57 -0.04 3.37 -2.73
C ALA A 57 -0.95 4.59 -2.93
N ALA A 58 -0.58 5.75 -2.40
CA ALA A 58 -1.36 6.98 -2.53
C ALA A 58 -1.39 7.52 -3.97
N ILE A 59 -0.26 7.45 -4.69
CA ILE A 59 -0.15 7.96 -6.07
C ILE A 59 -0.44 6.91 -7.15
N PHE A 60 -0.67 5.65 -6.77
CA PHE A 60 -0.91 4.58 -7.72
C PHE A 60 -2.23 4.81 -8.49
N ALA A 61 -2.11 5.20 -9.77
CA ALA A 61 -3.22 5.33 -10.70
C ALA A 61 -3.67 3.92 -11.13
N THR A 62 -4.92 3.58 -10.82
CA THR A 62 -5.57 2.30 -11.16
C THR A 62 -6.52 2.50 -12.32
#